data_AF-A0A7W7NQZ7-F1
#
_entry.id   AF-A0A7W7NQZ7-F1
#
_cell.length_a   1.000
_cell.length_b   1.000
_cell.length_c   1.000
_cell.angle_alpha   90.00
_cell.angle_beta   90.00
_cell.angle_gamma   90.00
#
_symmetry.space_group_name_H-M   'P 1'
#
loop_
_entity.id
_entity.type
_entity.pdbx_description
1 polymer ?
#
loop_
_entity_poly.entity_id
_entity_poly.type
_entity_poly.pdbx_seq_one_letter_code
_entity_poly.pdbx_strand_id
1 'polypeptide(L)'
;MTRPRRPDAWFVRVRRGAKVNITPCARQGWAVTIAYVLFSMALTPVILPPEPVRVAAWLILFLAATALFLVVAWRTSSPAADDGKAD
;
A
#
# COMPACT_ATOMS: atom_id res chain seq x y z
N MET A 1 -9.04 -12.66 27.48
CA MET A 1 -8.83 -11.47 26.63
C MET A 1 -7.39 -11.44 26.15
N THR A 2 -7.06 -12.15 25.07
CA THR A 2 -5.71 -12.19 24.50
C THR A 2 -5.67 -11.24 23.32
N ARG A 3 -5.15 -10.03 23.52
CA ARG A 3 -4.72 -9.15 22.44
C ARG A 3 -3.35 -9.63 21.96
N PRO A 4 -3.20 -10.23 20.77
CA PRO A 4 -1.95 -10.07 20.05
C PRO A 4 -2.00 -8.67 19.43
N ARG A 5 -1.71 -7.63 20.22
CA ARG A 5 -1.23 -6.37 19.65
C ARG A 5 0.10 -6.73 19.01
N ARG A 6 0.14 -7.00 17.71
CA ARG A 6 1.39 -7.04 16.94
C ARG A 6 1.88 -5.59 16.88
N PRO A 7 2.87 -5.18 17.69
CA PRO A 7 3.25 -3.78 17.83
C PRO A 7 3.88 -3.21 16.56
N ASP A 8 4.29 -4.08 15.62
CA ASP A 8 5.15 -3.72 14.48
C ASP A 8 4.46 -3.83 13.11
N ALA A 9 3.18 -4.20 13.06
CA ALA A 9 2.46 -4.26 11.79
C ALA A 9 2.15 -2.84 11.30
N TRP A 10 2.58 -2.50 10.09
CA TRP A 10 2.28 -1.20 9.47
C TRP A 10 0.94 -1.23 8.73
N PHE A 11 0.56 -2.41 8.25
CA PHE A 11 -0.68 -2.68 7.54
C PHE A 11 -1.42 -3.86 8.18
N VAL A 12 -2.74 -3.86 8.07
CA VAL A 12 -3.59 -4.99 8.44
C VAL A 12 -4.23 -5.54 7.17
N ARG A 13 -4.18 -6.86 7.01
CA ARG A 13 -4.92 -7.56 5.97
C ARG A 13 -6.19 -8.14 6.56
N VAL A 14 -7.32 -7.69 6.06
CA VAL A 14 -8.63 -8.27 6.34
C VAL A 14 -9.04 -9.07 5.10
N ARG A 15 -9.21 -10.38 5.26
CA ARG A 15 -9.72 -11.24 4.18
C ARG A 15 -11.23 -11.37 4.34
N ARG A 16 -11.99 -10.98 3.32
CA ARG A 16 -13.45 -11.20 3.26
C ARG A 16 -13.76 -12.03 2.03
N GLY A 17 -13.80 -13.35 2.22
CA GLY A 17 -13.93 -14.32 1.13
C GLY A 17 -12.73 -14.30 0.17
N ALA A 18 -12.98 -14.04 -1.12
CA ALA A 18 -11.94 -13.94 -2.15
C ALA A 18 -11.21 -12.58 -2.17
N LYS A 19 -11.73 -11.55 -1.47
CA LYS A 19 -11.14 -10.21 -1.45
C LYS A 19 -10.19 -10.06 -0.26
N VAL A 20 -8.98 -9.55 -0.52
CA VAL A 20 -8.03 -9.14 0.52
C VAL A 20 -7.99 -7.62 0.53
N ASN A 21 -8.40 -7.01 1.64
CA ASN A 21 -8.25 -5.58 1.84
C ASN A 21 -7.02 -5.33 2.71
N ILE A 22 -6.13 -4.44 2.28
CA ILE A 22 -4.92 -4.05 3.02
C ILE A 22 -5.09 -2.60 3.44
N THR A 23 -5.11 -2.33 4.74
CA THR A 23 -5.34 -0.99 5.29
C THR A 23 -4.19 -0.59 6.19
N PRO A 24 -3.65 0.65 6.09
CA PRO A 24 -2.62 1.12 7.01
C PRO A 24 -3.18 1.23 8.43
N CYS A 25 -2.46 0.68 9.42
CA CYS A 25 -2.84 0.73 10.83
C CYS A 25 -1.85 1.50 11.71
N ALA A 26 -0.59 1.62 11.29
CA ALA A 26 0.44 2.38 11.99
C ALA A 26 0.81 3.66 11.24
N ARG A 27 1.45 4.62 11.93
CA ARG A 27 1.93 5.89 11.34
C ARG A 27 2.84 5.65 10.14
N GLN A 28 3.67 4.60 10.21
CA GLN A 28 4.59 4.21 9.14
C GLN A 28 3.83 3.74 7.89
N GLY A 29 2.78 2.94 8.05
CA GLY A 29 1.93 2.51 6.94
C GLY A 29 1.25 3.70 6.25
N TRP A 30 0.71 4.63 7.04
CA TRP A 30 0.15 5.89 6.52
C TRP A 30 1.19 6.74 5.79
N ALA A 31 2.40 6.89 6.34
CA ALA A 31 3.47 7.65 5.70
C ALA A 31 3.83 7.07 4.32
N VAL A 32 3.94 5.74 4.22
CA VAL A 32 4.21 5.04 2.94
C VAL A 32 3.05 5.24 1.96
N THR A 33 1.80 5.12 2.41
CA THR A 33 0.61 5.35 1.56
C THR A 33 0.55 6.78 1.06
N ILE A 34 0.77 7.78 1.92
CA ILE A 34 0.77 9.19 1.53
C ILE A 34 1.90 9.47 0.55
N ALA A 35 3.11 8.97 0.80
CA ALA A 35 4.25 9.13 -0.11
C ALA A 35 3.94 8.55 -1.50
N TYR A 36 3.31 7.37 -1.55
CA TYR A 36 2.88 6.75 -2.81
C TYR A 36 1.80 7.58 -3.55
N VAL A 37 0.82 8.12 -2.82
CA VAL A 37 -0.21 8.99 -3.41
C VAL A 37 0.40 10.28 -3.97
N LEU A 38 1.29 10.93 -3.22
CA LEU A 38 2.00 12.13 -3.67
C LEU A 38 2.86 11.85 -4.91
N PHE A 39 3.58 10.72 -4.92
CA PHE A 39 4.33 10.27 -6.09
C PHE A 39 3.42 10.04 -7.31
N SER A 40 2.23 9.45 -7.10
CA SER A 40 1.25 9.23 -8.15
C SER A 40 0.64 10.54 -8.69
N MET A 41 0.41 11.53 -7.82
CA MET A 41 -0.06 12.86 -8.23
C MET A 41 1.01 13.64 -9.00
N ALA A 42 2.30 13.42 -8.70
CA ALA A 42 3.40 14.01 -9.46
C ALA A 42 3.46 13.52 -10.92
N LEU A 43 2.71 12.47 -11.29
CA LEU A 43 2.59 12.00 -12.66
C LEU A 43 1.87 13.03 -13.56
N THR A 44 0.92 13.79 -13.01
CA THR A 44 0.05 14.70 -13.77
C THR A 44 0.80 15.81 -14.52
N PRO A 45 1.73 16.57 -13.90
CA PRO A 45 2.47 17.60 -14.61
C PRO A 45 3.53 17.06 -15.58
N VAL A 46 3.96 15.80 -15.47
CA VAL A 46 5.05 15.28 -16.32
C VAL A 46 4.56 14.70 -17.65
N ILE A 47 3.27 14.40 -17.75
CA ILE A 47 2.65 13.94 -18.99
C ILE A 47 2.49 15.08 -20.01
N LEU A 48 2.60 16.36 -19.60
CA LEU A 48 2.54 17.50 -20.52
C LEU A 48 3.83 18.35 -20.48
N PRO A 49 4.52 18.56 -21.62
CA PRO A 49 4.26 18.02 -22.96
C PRO A 49 4.63 16.51 -23.08
N PRO A 50 3.87 15.72 -23.85
CA PRO A 50 4.03 14.27 -23.91
C PRO A 50 5.22 13.88 -24.81
N GLU A 51 6.42 13.93 -24.24
CA GLU A 51 7.61 13.30 -24.80
C GLU A 51 7.50 11.78 -24.58
N PRO A 52 7.43 10.93 -25.63
CA PRO A 52 7.14 9.51 -25.48
C PRO A 52 8.19 8.79 -24.62
N VAL A 53 9.45 9.23 -24.68
CA VAL A 53 10.54 8.70 -23.84
C VAL A 53 10.31 9.06 -22.37
N ARG A 54 9.91 10.30 -22.06
CA ARG A 54 9.59 10.72 -20.69
C ARG A 54 8.38 9.97 -20.15
N VAL A 55 7.33 9.78 -20.96
CA VAL A 55 6.15 9.01 -20.57
C VAL A 55 6.53 7.55 -20.27
N ALA A 56 7.31 6.90 -21.13
CA ALA A 56 7.77 5.53 -20.91
C ALA A 56 8.61 5.39 -19.63
N ALA A 57 9.56 6.32 -19.41
CA ALA A 57 10.36 6.34 -18.18
C ALA A 57 9.49 6.49 -16.92
N TRP A 58 8.47 7.36 -16.96
CA TRP A 58 7.53 7.53 -15.86
C TRP A 58 6.64 6.32 -15.62
N LEU A 59 6.18 5.66 -16.68
CA LEU A 59 5.43 4.41 -16.56
C LEU A 59 6.27 3.31 -15.89
N ILE A 60 7.54 3.18 -16.28
CA ILE A 60 8.48 2.22 -15.65
C ILE A 60 8.69 2.56 -14.18
N LEU A 61 8.95 3.83 -13.85
CA LEU A 61 9.09 4.29 -12.47
C LEU A 61 7.83 4.06 -11.64
N PHE A 62 6.65 4.31 -12.24
CA PHE A 62 5.36 4.08 -11.60
C PHE A 62 5.12 2.60 -11.31
N LEU A 63 5.40 1.72 -12.28
CA LEU A 63 5.31 0.27 -12.09
C LEU A 63 6.28 -0.22 -11.00
N ALA A 64 7.52 0.28 -11.00
CA ALA A 64 8.51 -0.06 -9.97
C ALA A 64 8.08 0.43 -8.57
N ALA A 65 7.57 1.65 -8.46
CA ALA A 65 7.05 2.20 -7.22
C ALA A 65 5.83 1.42 -6.71
N THR A 66 4.94 1.01 -7.61
CA THR A 66 3.77 0.18 -7.30
C THR A 66 4.19 -1.19 -6.78
N ALA A 67 5.13 -1.84 -7.47
CA ALA A 67 5.66 -3.14 -7.04
C ALA A 67 6.33 -3.03 -5.66
N LEU A 68 7.14 -1.99 -5.44
CA LEU A 68 7.78 -1.73 -4.15
C LEU A 68 6.74 -1.48 -3.05
N PHE A 69 5.72 -0.67 -3.32
CA PHE A 69 4.62 -0.41 -2.40
C PHE A 69 3.90 -1.70 -2.01
N LEU A 70 3.56 -2.55 -2.99
CA LEU A 70 2.92 -3.83 -2.75
C LEU A 70 3.80 -4.78 -1.93
N VAL A 71 5.10 -4.84 -2.23
CA VAL A 71 6.05 -5.66 -1.46
C VAL A 71 6.18 -5.16 -0.02
N VAL A 72 6.28 -3.85 0.19
CA VAL A 72 6.34 -3.24 1.53
C VAL A 72 5.05 -3.51 2.28
N ALA A 73 3.90 -3.22 1.67
CA ALA A 73 2.59 -3.49 2.25
C ALA A 73 2.43 -4.97 2.58
N TRP A 74 2.92 -5.88 1.72
CA TRP A 74 2.86 -7.30 1.97
C TRP A 74 3.81 -7.73 3.12
N ARG A 75 5.07 -7.31 3.11
CA ARG A 75 6.05 -7.69 4.12
C ARG A 75 5.72 -7.15 5.51
N THR A 76 5.18 -5.94 5.59
CA THR A 76 4.89 -5.24 6.85
C THR A 76 3.45 -5.40 7.30
N SER A 77 2.65 -6.18 6.58
CA SER A 77 1.29 -6.45 7.00
C SER A 77 1.17 -7.66 7.91
N SER A 78 0.21 -7.59 8.82
CA SER A 78 -0.26 -8.73 9.57
C SER A 78 -1.67 -9.15 9.12
N PRO A 79 -2.04 -10.44 9.17
CA PRO A 79 -3.45 -10.80 9.25
C PRO A 79 -4.10 -10.05 10.42
N ALA A 80 -5.32 -9.54 10.21
CA ALA A 80 -6.16 -9.17 11.33
C ALA A 80 -6.32 -10.41 12.21
N ALA A 81 -6.19 -10.25 13.54
CA ALA A 81 -6.72 -11.29 14.41
C ALA A 81 -8.20 -11.41 14.04
N ASP A 82 -8.65 -12.61 13.70
CA ASP A 82 -10.09 -12.88 13.64
C ASP A 82 -10.62 -12.57 15.03
N ASP A 83 -11.18 -11.37 15.19
CA ASP A 83 -12.04 -11.06 16.32
C ASP A 83 -13.23 -11.99 16.13
N GLY A 84 -13.17 -13.15 16.80
CA GLY A 84 -14.12 -14.23 16.68
C GLY A 84 -15.53 -13.68 16.62
N LYS A 85 -16.12 -13.71 15.43
CA LYS A 85 -17.56 -13.74 15.28
C LYS A 85 -18.02 -15.09 15.79
N ALA A 86 -18.22 -15.14 17.10
CA ALA A 86 -19.37 -15.82 17.64
C ALA A 86 -20.60 -15.10 17.06
N ASP A 87 -21.19 -15.68 16.03
CA ASP A 87 -22.59 -15.55 15.64
C ASP A 87 -22.97 -16.81 14.87
#